data_AF-A0A258HSX3-F1
#
_entry.id   AF-A0A258HSX3-F1
#
_cell.length_a   1.000
_cell.length_b   1.000
_cell.length_c   1.000
_cell.angle_alpha   90.00
_cell.angle_beta   90.00
_cell.angle_gamma   90.00
#
_symmetry.space_group_name_H-M   'P 1'
#
loop_
_entity.id
_entity.type
_entity.pdbx_description
1 polymer ?
#
loop_
_entity_poly.entity_id
_entity_poly.type
_entity_poly.pdbx_seq_one_letter_code
_entity_poly.pdbx_strand_id
1 'polypeptide(L)'
;MTTSPVDLASLLCSRLCHDMLSPVGALSNGLELLAEEKDPEMRARCFELLEQSAKISADKLRFFRLAFGAAGGFGEQVDVGEARQV
;
A
#
# COMPACT_ATOMS: atom_id res chain seq x y z
N MET A 1 9.38 -26.84 -13.95
CA MET A 1 7.98 -26.85 -13.51
C MET A 1 7.33 -25.58 -14.04
N THR A 2 6.25 -25.70 -14.83
CA THR A 2 5.46 -24.56 -15.27
C THR A 2 4.54 -24.15 -14.13
N THR A 3 4.67 -22.92 -13.63
CA THR A 3 3.78 -22.35 -12.62
C THR A 3 2.36 -22.31 -13.18
N SER A 4 1.40 -22.95 -12.51
CA SER A 4 0.00 -22.89 -12.96
C SER A 4 -0.54 -21.46 -12.77
N PRO A 5 -1.61 -21.05 -13.50
CA PRO A 5 -2.23 -19.75 -13.29
C PRO A 5 -2.67 -19.51 -11.83
N VAL A 6 -3.11 -20.56 -11.14
CA VAL A 6 -3.50 -20.50 -9.72
C VAL A 6 -2.29 -20.29 -8.81
N ASP A 7 -1.17 -20.97 -9.09
CA ASP A 7 0.08 -20.76 -8.34
C ASP A 7 0.60 -19.34 -8.54
N LEU A 8 0.54 -18.82 -9.77
CA LEU A 8 0.95 -17.46 -10.08
C LEU A 8 0.08 -16.43 -9.34
N ALA A 9 -1.26 -16.60 -9.36
CA ALA A 9 -2.17 -15.74 -8.62
C ALA A 9 -1.91 -15.78 -7.11
N SER A 10 -1.61 -16.96 -6.56
CA SER A 10 -1.31 -17.13 -5.13
C SER A 10 -0.01 -16.42 -4.72
N LEU A 11 1.05 -16.57 -5.53
CA LEU A 11 2.32 -15.88 -5.32
C LEU A 11 2.17 -14.36 -5.44
N LEU A 12 1.38 -13.88 -6.41
CA LEU A 12 1.09 -12.46 -6.57
C LEU A 12 0.35 -11.92 -5.35
N CYS A 13 -0.73 -12.57 -4.89
CA CYS A 13 -1.47 -12.16 -3.69
C CYS A 13 -0.56 -12.13 -2.46
N SER A 14 0.30 -13.14 -2.27
CA SER A 14 1.28 -13.16 -1.18
C SER A 14 2.21 -11.94 -1.22
N ARG A 15 2.72 -11.60 -2.41
CA ARG A 15 3.59 -10.43 -2.58
C ARG A 15 2.87 -9.10 -2.33
N LEU A 16 1.65 -8.95 -2.82
CA LEU A 16 0.83 -7.75 -2.59
C LEU A 16 0.56 -7.56 -1.10
N CYS A 17 0.18 -8.62 -0.39
CA CYS A 17 -0.02 -8.59 1.06
C CYS A 17 1.27 -8.24 1.80
N HIS A 18 2.39 -8.87 1.45
CA HIS A 18 3.70 -8.58 2.04
C HIS A 18 4.07 -7.10 1.92
N ASP A 19 3.94 -6.53 0.73
CA ASP A 19 4.36 -5.16 0.46
C ASP A 19 3.44 -4.11 1.12
N MET A 20 2.18 -4.46 1.41
CA MET A 20 1.24 -3.62 2.16
C MET A 20 1.38 -3.76 3.67
N LEU A 21 1.84 -4.91 4.17
CA LEU A 21 1.89 -5.19 5.60
C LEU A 21 2.71 -4.16 6.38
N SER A 22 3.84 -3.74 5.82
CA SER A 22 4.74 -2.76 6.48
C SER A 22 4.09 -1.38 6.67
N PRO A 23 3.62 -0.67 5.63
CA PRO A 23 3.04 0.66 5.82
C PRO A 23 1.69 0.62 6.55
N VAL A 24 0.91 -0.47 6.43
CA VAL A 24 -0.32 -0.65 7.22
C VAL A 24 -0.01 -0.92 8.69
N GLY A 25 1.01 -1.73 8.99
CA GLY A 25 1.46 -1.96 10.36
C GLY A 25 1.98 -0.68 11.02
N ALA A 26 2.72 0.14 10.28
CA ALA A 26 3.18 1.44 10.76
C ALA A 26 2.02 2.39 11.12
N LEU A 27 0.91 2.34 10.37
CA LEU A 27 -0.31 3.08 10.70
C LEU A 27 -0.92 2.60 12.03
N SER A 28 -1.08 1.29 12.22
CA SER A 28 -1.63 0.74 13.48
C SER A 28 -0.77 1.13 14.67
N ASN A 29 0.55 0.91 14.56
CA ASN A 29 1.49 1.23 15.63
C ASN A 29 1.51 2.74 15.94
N GLY A 30 1.44 3.59 14.92
CA GLY A 30 1.38 5.05 15.10
C GLY A 30 0.10 5.50 15.80
N LEU A 31 -1.05 4.85 15.53
CA LEU A 31 -2.31 5.13 16.21
C LEU A 31 -2.29 4.68 17.68
N GLU A 32 -1.71 3.50 17.95
CA GLU A 32 -1.50 3.00 19.31
C GLU A 32 -0.62 3.96 20.12
N LEU A 33 0.51 4.38 19.57
CA LEU A 33 1.41 5.35 20.20
C LEU A 33 0.71 6.70 20.46
N LEU A 34 -0.05 7.20 19.48
CA LEU A 34 -0.76 8.47 19.59
C LEU A 34 -1.87 8.45 20.67
N ALA A 35 -2.43 7.28 20.96
CA ALA A 35 -3.48 7.13 21.97
C ALA A 35 -2.96 7.36 23.40
N GLU A 36 -1.71 6.98 23.68
CA GLU A 36 -1.10 7.09 25.00
C GLU A 36 -0.18 8.31 25.14
N GLU A 37 0.28 8.88 24.02
CA GLU A 37 1.22 10.00 24.02
C GLU A 37 0.56 11.35 24.39
N LYS A 38 1.19 12.07 25.32
CA LYS A 38 0.72 13.36 25.85
C LYS A 38 1.65 14.51 25.49
N ASP A 39 2.89 14.23 25.14
CA ASP A 39 3.84 15.25 24.74
C ASP A 39 3.47 15.83 23.35
N PRO A 40 3.23 17.14 23.22
CA PRO A 40 2.79 17.74 21.96
C PRO A 40 3.77 17.54 20.80
N GLU A 41 5.08 17.54 21.06
CA GLU A 41 6.10 17.37 20.03
C GLU A 41 6.12 15.94 19.50
N MET A 42 6.08 14.95 20.39
CA MET A 42 5.99 13.53 20.02
C MET A 42 4.70 13.21 19.28
N ARG A 43 3.57 13.80 19.69
CA ARG A 43 2.30 13.66 18.95
C ARG A 43 2.40 14.19 17.52
N ALA A 44 3.05 15.34 17.32
CA ALA A 44 3.27 15.90 15.98
C ALA A 44 4.09 14.94 15.10
N ARG A 45 5.17 14.36 15.64
CA ARG A 45 5.97 13.34 14.95
C ARG A 45 5.17 12.06 14.64
N CYS A 46 4.26 11.64 15.52
CA CYS A 46 3.35 10.53 15.25
C CYS A 46 2.43 10.83 14.06
N PHE A 47 1.89 12.05 13.98
CA PHE A 47 1.08 12.46 12.83
C PHE A 47 1.87 12.46 11.52
N GLU A 48 3.12 12.95 11.53
CA GLU A 48 4.00 12.90 10.36
C GLU A 48 4.25 11.44 9.90
N LEU A 49 4.51 10.53 10.85
CA LEU A 49 4.68 9.10 10.56
C LEU A 49 3.42 8.48 9.96
N LEU A 50 2.24 8.81 10.51
CA LEU A 50 0.96 8.34 10.02
C LEU A 50 0.68 8.85 8.61
N GLU A 51 0.93 10.14 8.34
CA GLU A 51 0.76 10.75 7.02
C GLU A 51 1.67 10.09 5.97
N GLN A 52 2.95 9.92 6.30
CA GLN A 52 3.90 9.22 5.42
C GLN A 52 3.47 7.78 5.15
N SER A 53 3.06 7.04 6.18
CA SER A 53 2.63 5.65 6.04
C SER A 53 1.33 5.51 5.22
N ALA A 54 0.40 6.46 5.37
CA ALA A 54 -0.81 6.55 4.58
C ALA A 54 -0.50 6.85 3.10
N LYS A 55 0.41 7.79 2.85
CA LYS A 55 0.86 8.13 1.49
C LYS A 55 1.52 6.92 0.81
N ILE A 56 2.46 6.26 1.48
CA ILE A 56 3.13 5.05 0.95
C ILE A 56 2.11 3.94 0.65
N SER A 57 1.15 3.73 1.55
CA SER A 57 0.07 2.75 1.35
C SER A 57 -0.75 3.07 0.09
N ALA A 58 -1.17 4.32 -0.07
CA ALA A 58 -1.97 4.76 -1.22
C ALA A 58 -1.18 4.65 -2.53
N ASP A 59 0.09 5.07 -2.54
CA ASP A 59 0.93 5.03 -3.74
C ASP A 59 1.22 3.57 -4.16
N LYS A 60 1.46 2.66 -3.20
CA LYS A 60 1.56 1.21 -3.47
C LYS A 60 0.27 0.63 -4.06
N LEU A 61 -0.89 0.96 -3.49
CA LEU A 61 -2.18 0.48 -4.00
C LEU A 61 -2.45 0.97 -5.43
N ARG A 62 -2.14 2.23 -5.72
CA ARG A 62 -2.21 2.78 -7.09
C ARG A 62 -1.28 2.03 -8.02
N PHE A 63 -0.03 1.82 -7.62
CA PHE A 63 0.94 1.06 -8.40
C PHE A 63 0.43 -0.36 -8.69
N PHE A 64 -0.07 -1.09 -7.69
CA PHE A 64 -0.60 -2.44 -7.88
C PHE A 64 -1.79 -2.48 -8.82
N ARG A 65 -2.69 -1.48 -8.73
CA ARG A 65 -3.82 -1.35 -9.66
C ARG A 65 -3.34 -1.18 -11.10
N LEU A 66 -2.33 -0.36 -11.34
CA LEU A 66 -1.76 -0.15 -12.67
C LEU A 66 -1.00 -1.39 -13.18
N ALA A 67 -0.16 -1.99 -12.33
CA ALA A 67 0.73 -3.07 -12.72
C ALA A 67 0.02 -4.43 -12.85
N PHE A 68 -0.99 -4.69 -12.01
CA PHE A 68 -1.63 -6.01 -11.88
C PHE A 68 -3.16 -5.97 -12.01
N GLY A 69 -3.78 -4.79 -11.95
CA GLY A 69 -5.24 -4.62 -11.92
C GLY A 69 -5.93 -4.46 -13.28
N ALA A 70 -5.17 -4.40 -14.38
CA ALA A 70 -5.70 -4.30 -15.75
C ALA A 70 -6.64 -5.46 -16.16
N ALA A 71 -6.69 -6.54 -15.37
CA ALA A 71 -7.57 -7.67 -15.61
C ALA A 71 -9.03 -7.49 -15.12
N GLY A 72 -9.37 -6.42 -14.37
CA GLY A 72 -10.60 -6.41 -13.56
C GLY A 72 -11.66 -5.32 -13.79
N GLY A 73 -11.40 -4.22 -14.52
CA GLY A 73 -12.44 -3.19 -14.66
C GLY A 73 -12.07 -1.80 -15.20
N PHE A 74 -10.80 -1.55 -15.52
CA PHE A 74 -10.40 -0.38 -16.29
C PHE A 74 -10.31 -0.84 -17.74
N GLY A 75 -11.28 -0.47 -18.57
CA GLY A 75 -11.45 -1.02 -19.92
C GLY A 75 -10.15 -1.01 -20.71
N GLU A 76 -9.74 -2.19 -21.23
CA GLU A 76 -8.58 -2.59 -22.07
C GLU A 76 -7.22 -1.86 -21.99
N GLN A 77 -7.13 -0.61 -21.55
CA GLN A 77 -5.95 0.24 -21.57
C GLN A 77 -5.85 1.04 -20.27
N VAL A 78 -4.71 0.89 -19.61
CA VAL A 78 -4.32 1.73 -18.47
C VAL A 78 -3.78 3.05 -19.02
N ASP A 79 -4.34 4.19 -18.60
CA ASP A 79 -3.85 5.50 -19.01
C ASP A 79 -2.42 5.71 -18.49
N VAL A 80 -1.46 5.88 -19.41
CA VAL A 80 -0.05 6.14 -19.12
C VAL A 80 0.13 7.46 -18.32
N GLY A 81 -0.83 8.38 -18.40
CA GLY A 81 -0.90 9.56 -17.55
C GLY A 81 -1.02 9.24 -16.06
N GLU A 82 -1.73 8.17 -15.68
CA GLU A 82 -1.82 7.74 -14.28
C GLU A 82 -0.46 7.26 -13.75
N ALA A 83 0.38 6.66 -14.61
CA ALA A 83 1.70 6.17 -14.21
C ALA A 83 2.69 7.29 -13.83
N ARG A 84 2.47 8.54 -14.28
CA ARG A 84 3.30 9.69 -13.89
C ARG A 84 2.98 10.23 -12.49
N GLN A 85 1.85 9.84 -11.91
CA GLN A 85 1.35 10.35 -10.63
C GLN A 85 1.63 9.40 -9.46
N VAL A 86 2.26 8.25 -9.72
CA VAL A 86 2.61 7.21 -8.75
C VAL A 86 4.11 7.17 -8.51
#